data_AF-A0A3B9D238-F1
#
_entry.id   AF-A0A3B9D238-F1
#
_cell.length_a   1.000
_cell.length_b   1.000
_cell.length_c   1.000
_cell.angle_alpha   90.00
_cell.angle_beta   90.00
_cell.angle_gamma   90.00
#
_symmetry.space_group_name_H-M   'P 1'
#
loop_
_entity.id
_entity.type
_entity.pdbx_description
1 polymer ?
#
loop_
_entity_poly.entity_id
_entity_poly.type
_entity_poly.pdbx_seq_one_letter_code
_entity_poly.pdbx_strand_id
1 'polypeptide(L)'
;MSDVVFVDSADLSPFPDWDNLLVQTDSQELISNVSTRVRLVRAGDLTLPITVNDAELENSWVCSPYNGAVTYPLEELRLIRSRLLRGALRATALSSGRLLK
;
A
#
# COMPACT_ATOMS: atom_id res chain seq x y z
N MET A 1 -22.23 -1.16 -21.75
CA MET A 1 -20.97 -1.28 -20.98
C MET A 1 -20.65 0.15 -20.57
N SER A 2 -20.78 0.48 -19.29
CA SER A 2 -20.56 1.84 -18.83
C SER A 2 -19.06 2.15 -18.93
N ASP A 3 -18.69 3.21 -19.64
CA ASP A 3 -17.28 3.59 -19.76
C ASP A 3 -16.73 3.97 -18.39
N VAL A 4 -15.57 3.41 -18.07
CA VAL A 4 -14.82 3.69 -16.84
C VAL A 4 -13.78 4.73 -17.19
N VAL A 5 -13.91 5.94 -16.64
CA VAL A 5 -13.04 7.07 -16.99
C VAL A 5 -12.49 7.74 -15.74
N PHE A 6 -11.23 8.17 -15.81
CA PHE A 6 -10.65 9.04 -14.79
C PHE A 6 -11.29 10.42 -14.86
N VAL A 7 -11.51 11.03 -13.69
CA VAL A 7 -12.12 12.35 -13.54
C VAL A 7 -11.23 13.23 -12.68
N ASP A 8 -11.20 14.52 -12.96
CA ASP A 8 -10.46 15.49 -12.15
C ASP A 8 -11.23 15.85 -10.87
N SER A 9 -10.49 16.22 -9.83
CA SER A 9 -11.08 16.64 -8.56
C SER A 9 -11.92 17.91 -8.66
N ALA A 10 -11.65 18.75 -9.67
CA ALA A 10 -12.46 19.95 -9.96
C ALA A 10 -13.90 19.61 -10.39
N ASP A 11 -14.15 18.39 -10.86
CA ASP A 11 -15.47 17.94 -11.33
C ASP A 11 -16.31 17.30 -10.22
N LEU A 12 -15.85 17.34 -8.97
CA LEU A 12 -16.44 16.67 -7.80
C LEU A 12 -17.60 17.41 -7.13
N SER A 13 -18.30 18.32 -7.81
CA SER A 13 -19.52 18.88 -7.21
C SER A 13 -20.56 17.74 -7.06
N PRO A 14 -21.03 17.38 -5.83
CA PRO A 14 -21.04 18.14 -4.58
C PRO A 14 -20.41 17.38 -3.39
N PHE A 15 -19.25 16.75 -3.55
CA PHE A 15 -18.62 16.02 -2.46
C PHE A 15 -17.97 16.97 -1.42
N PRO A 16 -17.99 16.65 -0.12
CA PRO A 16 -17.44 17.53 0.91
C PRO A 16 -15.90 17.61 0.85
N ASP A 17 -15.32 18.67 1.40
CA ASP A 17 -13.90 19.04 1.30
C ASP A 17 -12.85 17.96 1.69
N TRP A 18 -13.25 16.86 2.35
CA TRP A 18 -12.33 15.77 2.71
C TRP A 18 -11.92 14.90 1.51
N ASP A 19 -12.74 14.81 0.45
CA ASP A 19 -12.33 14.12 -0.79
C ASP A 19 -11.20 14.90 -1.49
N ASN A 20 -11.22 16.24 -1.39
CA ASN A 20 -10.15 17.09 -1.88
C ASN A 20 -8.83 16.87 -1.11
N LEU A 21 -8.89 16.62 0.20
CA LEU A 21 -7.69 16.32 1.00
C LEU A 21 -6.96 15.10 0.44
N LEU A 22 -7.68 13.98 0.21
CA LEU A 22 -7.04 12.74 -0.24
C LEU A 22 -6.52 12.82 -1.68
N VAL A 23 -7.18 13.59 -2.55
CA VAL A 23 -6.79 13.70 -3.96
C VAL A 23 -5.69 14.75 -4.18
N GLN A 24 -5.66 15.82 -3.39
CA GLN A 24 -4.72 16.93 -3.59
C GLN A 24 -3.47 16.85 -2.71
N THR A 25 -3.53 16.14 -1.57
CA THR A 25 -2.39 15.97 -0.67
C THR A 25 -1.57 14.75 -1.05
N ASP A 26 -0.24 14.87 -0.97
CA ASP A 26 0.62 13.71 -1.12
C ASP A 26 0.32 12.71 0.00
N SER A 27 0.07 11.44 -0.36
CA SER A 27 -0.12 10.35 0.59
C SER A 27 0.93 10.28 1.70
N GLN A 28 2.20 10.65 1.41
CA GLN A 28 3.29 10.61 2.39
C GLN A 28 3.20 11.73 3.43
N GLU A 29 2.51 12.84 3.11
CA GLU A 29 2.23 13.91 4.08
C GLU A 29 1.16 13.48 5.10
N LEU A 30 0.24 12.59 4.68
CA LEU A 30 -0.80 12.04 5.54
C LEU A 30 -0.29 10.81 6.32
N ILE A 31 0.41 9.90 5.63
CA ILE A 31 0.91 8.63 6.16
C ILE A 31 2.29 8.35 5.55
N SER A 32 3.34 8.54 6.36
CA SER A 32 4.74 8.56 5.89
C SER A 32 5.25 7.28 5.22
N ASN A 33 4.63 6.12 5.47
CA ASN A 33 5.00 4.83 4.86
C ASN A 33 4.03 4.40 3.74
N VAL A 34 3.17 5.31 3.28
CA VAL A 34 2.26 5.09 2.16
C VAL A 34 2.63 6.03 1.03
N SER A 35 2.91 5.46 -0.15
CA SER A 35 3.22 6.19 -1.37
C SER A 35 2.16 5.83 -2.43
N THR A 36 1.10 6.60 -2.56
CA THR A 36 0.01 6.33 -3.49
C THR A 36 -0.57 7.62 -4.03
N ARG A 37 -1.10 7.56 -5.25
CA ARG A 37 -1.90 8.63 -5.81
C ARG A 37 -3.36 8.26 -5.71
N VAL A 38 -4.16 9.06 -5.00
CA VAL A 38 -5.61 8.93 -5.08
C VAL A 38 -6.09 9.57 -6.38
N ARG A 39 -6.92 8.86 -7.11
CA ARG A 39 -7.58 9.29 -8.34
C ARG A 39 -9.05 9.00 -8.25
N LEU A 40 -9.85 9.69 -9.06
CA LEU A 40 -11.27 9.46 -9.13
C LEU A 40 -11.60 8.77 -10.43
N VAL A 41 -12.47 7.78 -10.33
CA VAL A 41 -12.98 7.04 -11.47
C VAL A 41 -14.49 7.14 -11.47
N ARG A 42 -15.04 7.49 -12.63
CA ARG A 42 -16.48 7.45 -12.89
C ARG A 42 -16.82 6.17 -13.64
N ALA A 43 -17.79 5.44 -13.10
CA ALA A 43 -18.35 4.23 -13.69
C ALA A 43 -19.87 4.39 -13.75
N GLY A 44 -20.38 4.86 -14.90
CA GLY A 44 -21.77 5.33 -15.00
C GLY A 44 -22.00 6.55 -14.10
N ASP A 45 -22.98 6.47 -13.22
CA ASP A 45 -23.34 7.57 -12.30
C ASP A 45 -22.55 7.55 -10.98
N LEU A 46 -21.71 6.54 -10.76
CA LEU A 46 -20.89 6.42 -9.55
C LEU A 46 -19.51 7.04 -9.79
N THR A 47 -19.08 7.91 -8.87
CA THR A 47 -17.71 8.42 -8.81
C THR A 47 -17.06 7.86 -7.55
N LEU A 48 -15.95 7.14 -7.71
CA LEU A 48 -15.27 6.44 -6.62
C LEU A 48 -13.79 6.86 -6.55
N PRO A 49 -13.25 7.12 -5.36
CA PRO A 49 -11.81 7.25 -5.19
C PRO A 49 -11.15 5.88 -5.33
N ILE A 50 -10.06 5.84 -6.07
CA ILE A 50 -9.19 4.68 -6.20
C ILE A 50 -7.74 5.09 -5.93
N THR A 51 -6.97 4.18 -5.36
CA THR A 51 -5.53 4.32 -5.20
C THR A 51 -4.83 3.77 -6.43
N VAL A 52 -3.95 4.56 -7.03
CA VAL A 52 -3.08 4.15 -8.12
C VAL A 52 -1.65 4.09 -7.60
N ASN A 53 -1.07 2.90 -7.69
CA ASN A 53 0.30 2.60 -7.26
C ASN A 53 1.05 2.06 -8.46
N ASP A 54 2.35 2.32 -8.54
CA ASP A 54 3.15 1.82 -9.66
C ASP A 54 3.72 0.42 -9.34
N ALA A 55 4.44 0.26 -8.23
CA ALA A 55 4.87 -1.05 -7.69
C ALA A 55 5.69 -0.91 -6.38
N GLU A 56 5.39 0.02 -5.46
CA GLU A 56 6.25 0.18 -4.30
C GLU A 56 6.06 -1.01 -3.32
N LEU A 57 7.02 -1.93 -3.31
CA LEU A 57 6.97 -3.18 -2.54
C LEU A 57 6.91 -2.96 -1.02
N GLU A 58 7.42 -1.84 -0.55
CA GLU A 58 7.47 -1.47 0.87
C GLU A 58 6.28 -0.60 1.30
N ASN A 59 5.35 -0.31 0.36
CA ASN A 59 4.17 0.51 0.58
C ASN A 59 3.17 -0.16 1.49
N SER A 60 2.61 0.59 2.44
CA SER A 60 1.60 0.12 3.39
C SER A 60 1.99 -1.19 4.10
N TRP A 61 2.43 -1.07 5.34
CA TRP A 61 2.93 -2.21 6.12
C TRP A 61 1.93 -3.36 6.23
N VAL A 62 0.63 -3.09 6.09
CA VAL A 62 -0.46 -4.07 6.17
C VAL A 62 -0.64 -4.88 4.87
N CYS A 63 -0.33 -4.30 3.71
CA CYS A 63 -0.64 -4.91 2.41
C CYS A 63 0.60 -5.35 1.60
N SER A 64 1.82 -5.10 2.10
CA SER A 64 3.05 -5.52 1.45
C SER A 64 3.34 -7.01 1.70
N PRO A 65 3.38 -7.87 0.65
CA PRO A 65 3.78 -9.27 0.79
C PRO A 65 5.20 -9.41 1.34
N TYR A 66 6.08 -8.47 1.00
CA TYR A 66 7.45 -8.42 1.52
C TYR A 66 7.45 -8.14 3.02
N ASN A 67 6.68 -7.16 3.50
CA ASN A 67 6.60 -6.88 4.93
C ASN A 67 5.99 -8.05 5.71
N GLY A 68 4.88 -8.61 5.22
CA GLY A 68 4.22 -9.76 5.86
C GLY A 68 5.05 -11.04 5.88
N ALA A 69 5.79 -11.34 4.81
CA ALA A 69 6.55 -12.58 4.68
C ALA A 69 8.02 -12.47 5.15
N VAL A 70 8.57 -11.26 5.25
CA VAL A 70 10.01 -11.06 5.52
C VAL A 70 10.22 -10.14 6.72
N THR A 71 9.78 -8.88 6.64
CA THR A 71 10.10 -7.87 7.66
C THR A 71 9.54 -8.24 9.03
N TYR A 72 8.23 -8.54 9.13
CA TYR A 72 7.58 -8.92 10.38
C TYR A 72 8.18 -10.19 11.01
N PRO A 73 8.31 -11.33 10.28
CA PRO A 73 8.92 -12.53 10.86
C PRO A 73 10.34 -12.28 11.40
N LEU A 74 11.15 -11.48 10.69
CA LEU A 74 12.52 -11.16 11.12
C LEU A 74 12.56 -10.39 12.45
N GLU A 75 11.62 -9.47 12.67
CA GLU A 75 11.48 -8.75 13.95
C GLU A 75 11.03 -9.68 15.08
N GLU A 76 10.15 -10.64 14.78
CA GLU A 76 9.63 -11.60 15.76
C GLU A 76 10.63 -12.72 16.12
N LEU A 77 11.65 -12.98 15.29
CA LEU A 77 12.68 -13.99 15.54
C LEU A 77 13.38 -13.85 16.90
N ARG A 78 13.38 -12.64 17.49
CA ARG A 78 13.89 -12.40 18.85
C ARG A 78 13.17 -13.22 19.92
N LEU A 79 11.91 -13.59 19.70
CA LEU A 79 11.08 -14.39 20.61
C LEU A 79 11.51 -15.87 20.64
N ILE A 80 12.15 -16.37 19.58
CA ILE A 80 12.58 -17.77 19.48
C ILE A 80 13.87 -17.99 20.28
N ARG A 81 13.81 -18.79 21.35
CA ARG A 81 14.97 -19.05 22.24
C ARG A 81 16.11 -19.84 21.56
N SER A 82 15.78 -20.75 20.65
CA SER A 82 16.78 -21.59 19.96
C SER A 82 17.58 -20.77 18.94
N ARG A 83 18.89 -20.66 19.15
CA ARG A 83 19.81 -19.91 18.27
C ARG A 83 19.91 -20.52 16.88
N LEU A 84 19.92 -21.86 16.78
CA LEU A 84 19.98 -22.57 15.50
C LEU A 84 18.70 -22.35 14.68
N LEU A 85 17.54 -22.51 15.31
CA LEU A 85 16.25 -22.31 14.65
C LEU A 85 16.08 -20.85 14.19
N ARG A 86 16.49 -19.89 15.03
CA ARG A 86 16.49 -18.47 14.69
C ARG A 86 17.35 -18.19 13.45
N GLY A 87 18.54 -18.80 13.37
CA GLY A 87 19.43 -18.67 12.22
C GLY A 87 18.83 -19.25 10.93
N ALA A 88 18.26 -20.46 11.01
CA ALA A 88 17.63 -21.12 9.88
C ALA A 88 16.44 -20.30 9.33
N LEU A 89 15.51 -19.89 10.20
CA LEU A 89 14.35 -19.10 9.81
C LEU A 89 14.74 -17.72 9.24
N ARG A 90 15.78 -17.08 9.81
CA ARG A 90 16.32 -15.84 9.25
C ARG A 90 16.82 -16.03 7.82
N ALA A 91 17.54 -17.12 7.56
CA ALA A 91 18.03 -17.42 6.22
C ALA A 91 16.87 -17.66 5.24
N THR A 92 15.85 -18.41 5.64
CA THR A 92 14.65 -18.65 4.82
C THR A 92 13.93 -17.33 4.50
N ALA A 93 13.63 -16.51 5.50
CA ALA A 93 12.93 -15.22 5.30
C ALA A 93 13.71 -14.29 4.36
N LEU A 94 15.03 -14.16 4.54
CA LEU A 94 15.87 -13.34 3.65
C LEU A 94 15.95 -13.90 2.22
N SER A 95 15.92 -15.24 2.07
CA SER A 95 15.90 -15.87 0.75
C SER A 95 14.58 -15.62 0.02
N SER A 96 13.44 -15.72 0.72
CA SER A 96 12.11 -15.38 0.20
C SER A 96 12.01 -13.92 -0.19
N GLY A 97 12.63 -13.02 0.57
CA GLY A 97 12.69 -11.59 0.25
C GLY A 97 13.42 -11.26 -1.05
N ARG A 98 14.28 -12.14 -1.57
CA ARG A 98 14.90 -11.96 -2.90
C ARG A 98 13.98 -12.33 -4.06
N LEU A 99 12.95 -13.14 -3.81
CA LEU A 99 11.95 -13.53 -4.80
C LEU A 99 10.76 -12.56 -4.84
N LEU A 100 10.48 -11.94 -3.69
CA LEU A 100 9.39 -10.97 -3.52
C LEU A 100 9.81 -9.52 -3.83
N LYS A 101 11.08 -9.30 -4.20
CA LYS A 101 11.58 -8.05 -4.77
C LYS A 101 11.54 -8.11 -6.29
#